data_AF-A0A250KZ36-F1
#
_entry.id   AF-A0A250KZ36-F1
#
_cell.length_a   1.000
_cell.length_b   1.000
_cell.length_c   1.000
_cell.angle_alpha   90.00
_cell.angle_beta   90.00
_cell.angle_gamma   90.00
#
_symmetry.space_group_name_H-M   'P 1'
#
loop_
_entity.id
_entity.type
_entity.pdbx_description
1 polymer ?
#
loop_
_entity_poly.entity_id
_entity_poly.type
_entity_poly.pdbx_seq_one_letter_code
_entity_poly.pdbx_strand_id
1 'polypeptide(L)'
;MGFWWTVSQPNYWLPLMGMALLHMPLFLLLERLQRKLVDIPLSREIAAWAGPPFVHAVLALGFVIWVYPHQFGHGVGPDFITSLHGRARPISDLFNLTFVMSVFLPWLPVIGRFRGVVTSVQIAVLGAVLLHWRYPSASIEYFPPASMLAGLVALSVGLHLLAGEFSERAGLRLDAMLETEGWGNLIQAPLDFLLQGAVVLRYGLYLGGQLPD
;
A
#
# COMPACT_ATOMS: atom_id res chain seq x y z
N MET A 1 -7.50 7.48 -20.42
CA MET A 1 -6.68 8.59 -19.84
C MET A 1 -5.22 8.14 -19.74
N GLY A 2 -4.24 9.04 -19.94
CA GLY A 2 -2.81 8.69 -19.94
C GLY A 2 -2.14 8.76 -18.56
N PHE A 3 -1.10 7.95 -18.34
CA PHE A 3 -0.35 7.87 -17.06
C PHE A 3 0.13 9.24 -16.55
N TRP A 4 0.79 10.02 -17.41
CA TRP A 4 1.33 11.34 -17.02
C TRP A 4 0.25 12.32 -16.57
N TRP A 5 -0.92 12.27 -17.19
CA TRP A 5 -2.05 13.09 -16.79
C TRP A 5 -2.54 12.70 -15.40
N THR A 6 -2.76 11.40 -15.14
CA THR A 6 -3.26 10.94 -13.84
C THR A 6 -2.24 11.15 -12.73
N VAL A 7 -0.94 11.00 -13.02
CA VAL A 7 0.15 11.35 -12.09
C VAL A 7 0.15 12.84 -11.76
N SER A 8 -0.26 13.74 -12.66
CA SER A 8 -0.38 15.16 -12.29
C SER A 8 -1.62 15.49 -11.45
N GLN A 9 -2.57 14.57 -11.29
CA GLN A 9 -3.81 14.86 -10.57
C GLN A 9 -3.61 14.82 -9.06
N PRO A 10 -3.96 15.90 -8.33
CA PRO A 10 -3.88 15.92 -6.88
C PRO A 10 -4.79 14.89 -6.22
N ASN A 11 -5.91 14.54 -6.87
CA ASN A 11 -6.89 13.57 -6.36
C ASN A 11 -6.31 12.16 -6.15
N TYR A 12 -5.23 11.80 -6.85
CA TYR A 12 -4.52 10.55 -6.64
C TYR A 12 -3.52 10.64 -5.49
N TRP A 13 -2.74 11.72 -5.44
CA TRP A 13 -1.66 11.89 -4.47
C TRP A 13 -2.13 12.33 -3.10
N LEU A 14 -3.22 13.06 -2.98
CA LEU A 14 -3.73 13.54 -1.69
C LEU A 14 -4.14 12.38 -0.75
N PRO A 15 -4.93 11.37 -1.18
CA PRO A 15 -5.23 10.23 -0.31
C PRO A 15 -3.98 9.39 -0.01
N LEU A 16 -3.08 9.23 -0.99
CA LEU A 16 -1.82 8.52 -0.80
C LEU A 16 -0.93 9.21 0.25
N MET A 17 -0.82 10.54 0.18
CA MET A 17 -0.12 11.36 1.16
C MET A 17 -0.78 11.26 2.53
N GLY A 18 -2.12 11.31 2.60
CA GLY A 18 -2.86 11.12 3.84
C GLY A 18 -2.54 9.77 4.50
N MET A 19 -2.55 8.69 3.72
CA MET A 19 -2.22 7.34 4.21
C MET A 19 -0.73 7.21 4.59
N ALA A 20 0.17 7.80 3.81
CA ALA A 20 1.59 7.88 4.16
C ALA A 20 1.81 8.63 5.49
N LEU A 21 1.13 9.76 5.71
CA LEU A 21 1.24 10.52 6.96
C LEU A 21 0.63 9.77 8.15
N LEU A 22 -0.42 8.98 7.94
CA LEU A 22 -1.00 8.10 8.97
C LEU A 22 -0.08 6.94 9.37
N HIS A 23 0.92 6.62 8.54
CA HIS A 23 1.88 5.56 8.84
C HIS A 23 2.66 5.83 10.13
N MET A 24 3.16 7.04 10.33
CA MET A 24 3.91 7.40 11.55
C MET A 24 3.08 7.26 12.85
N PRO A 25 1.91 7.89 13.00
CA PRO A 25 1.14 7.79 14.24
C PRO A 25 0.69 6.35 14.52
N LEU A 26 0.35 5.55 13.50
CA LEU A 26 -0.02 4.15 13.70
C LEU A 26 1.16 3.30 14.22
N PHE A 27 2.36 3.51 13.70
CA PHE A 27 3.56 2.82 14.21
C PHE A 27 3.94 3.27 15.61
N LEU A 28 3.80 4.58 15.93
CA LEU A 28 3.98 5.08 17.30
C LEU A 28 2.95 4.48 18.28
N LEU A 29 1.69 4.32 17.85
CA LEU A 29 0.66 3.66 18.65
C LEU A 29 0.99 2.18 18.87
N LEU A 30 1.46 1.49 17.84
CA LEU A 30 1.91 0.09 17.94
C LEU A 30 3.07 -0.06 18.91
N GLU A 31 4.06 0.83 18.85
CA GLU A 31 5.20 0.82 19.75
C GLU A 31 4.77 1.10 21.20
N ARG A 32 3.85 2.06 21.41
CA ARG A 32 3.24 2.32 22.73
C ARG A 32 2.47 1.11 23.25
N LEU A 33 1.75 0.39 22.38
CA LEU A 33 1.06 -0.84 22.73
C LEU A 33 2.06 -1.92 23.17
N GLN A 34 3.13 -2.14 22.40
CA GLN A 34 4.18 -3.10 22.74
C GLN A 34 4.85 -2.78 24.09
N ARG A 35 5.10 -1.49 24.38
CA ARG A 35 5.63 -1.05 25.68
C ARG A 35 4.66 -1.32 26.83
N LYS A 36 3.35 -1.19 26.62
CA LYS A 36 2.33 -1.55 27.63
C LYS A 36 2.17 -3.05 27.85
N LEU A 37 2.59 -3.86 26.88
CA LEU A 37 2.53 -5.33 26.95
C LEU A 37 3.81 -5.96 27.50
N VAL A 38 4.76 -5.15 28.02
CA VAL A 38 6.05 -5.64 28.54
C VAL A 38 5.89 -6.77 29.57
N ASP A 39 4.86 -6.68 30.41
CA ASP A 39 4.61 -7.66 31.47
C ASP A 39 3.91 -8.94 30.99
N ILE A 40 3.53 -9.03 29.70
CA ILE A 40 2.86 -10.19 29.11
C ILE A 40 3.65 -10.67 27.88
N PRO A 41 4.64 -11.58 28.05
CA PRO A 41 5.60 -11.95 27.00
C PRO A 41 4.95 -12.41 25.69
N LEU A 42 3.95 -13.30 25.80
CA LEU A 42 3.23 -13.83 24.64
C LEU A 42 2.51 -12.72 23.85
N SER A 43 1.81 -11.81 24.54
CA SER A 43 1.10 -10.71 23.90
C SER A 43 2.05 -9.72 23.24
N ARG A 44 3.21 -9.47 23.85
CA ARG A 44 4.27 -8.65 23.26
C ARG A 44 4.84 -9.28 21.99
N GLU A 45 5.12 -10.57 22.00
CA GLU A 45 5.62 -11.29 20.82
C GLU A 45 4.61 -11.28 19.67
N ILE A 46 3.33 -11.54 19.97
CA ILE A 46 2.24 -11.44 18.99
C ILE A 46 2.16 -10.02 18.42
N ALA A 47 2.21 -8.99 19.26
CA ALA A 47 2.16 -7.60 18.82
C ALA A 47 3.40 -7.18 18.01
N ALA A 48 4.57 -7.75 18.29
CA ALA A 48 5.80 -7.52 17.52
C ALA A 48 5.73 -8.18 16.14
N TRP A 49 5.18 -9.39 16.08
CA TRP A 49 5.09 -10.17 14.85
C TRP A 49 3.94 -9.74 13.94
N ALA A 50 2.72 -9.63 14.48
CA ALA A 50 1.51 -9.33 13.72
C ALA A 50 1.20 -7.83 13.60
N GLY A 51 1.74 -7.00 14.51
CA GLY A 51 1.44 -5.57 14.56
C GLY A 51 1.85 -4.80 13.31
N PRO A 52 3.12 -4.87 12.86
CA PRO A 52 3.52 -4.16 11.65
C PRO A 52 2.76 -4.63 10.40
N PRO A 53 2.58 -5.94 10.15
CA PRO A 53 1.71 -6.43 9.09
C PRO A 53 0.27 -5.91 9.15
N PHE A 54 -0.30 -5.83 10.36
CA PHE A 54 -1.64 -5.29 10.58
C PHE A 54 -1.72 -3.81 10.21
N VAL A 55 -0.77 -2.98 10.66
CA VAL A 55 -0.74 -1.55 10.31
C VAL A 55 -0.61 -1.37 8.80
N HIS A 56 0.29 -2.11 8.15
CA HIS A 56 0.42 -2.09 6.70
C HIS A 56 -0.88 -2.50 5.99
N ALA A 57 -1.56 -3.54 6.50
CA ALA A 57 -2.82 -3.99 5.93
C ALA A 57 -3.93 -2.94 6.05
N VAL A 58 -4.05 -2.28 7.21
CA VAL A 58 -4.99 -1.18 7.42
C VAL A 58 -4.72 -0.01 6.48
N LEU A 59 -3.45 0.38 6.33
CA LEU A 59 -3.05 1.47 5.44
C LEU A 59 -3.27 1.15 3.96
N ALA A 60 -2.89 -0.05 3.52
CA ALA A 60 -3.10 -0.51 2.15
C ALA A 60 -4.60 -0.60 1.83
N LEU A 61 -5.39 -1.21 2.70
CA LEU A 61 -6.85 -1.29 2.53
C LEU A 61 -7.49 0.10 2.53
N GLY A 62 -7.10 0.98 3.46
CA GLY A 62 -7.59 2.35 3.53
C GLY A 62 -7.26 3.14 2.27
N PHE A 63 -6.03 3.05 1.78
CA PHE A 63 -5.63 3.65 0.51
C PHE A 63 -6.45 3.13 -0.65
N VAL A 64 -6.58 1.81 -0.78
CA VAL A 64 -7.34 1.19 -1.85
C VAL A 64 -8.78 1.67 -1.82
N ILE A 65 -9.47 1.65 -0.68
CA ILE A 65 -10.86 2.12 -0.58
C ILE A 65 -11.00 3.58 -1.00
N TRP A 66 -10.02 4.43 -0.64
CA TRP A 66 -10.10 5.86 -0.90
C TRP A 66 -9.73 6.24 -2.33
N VAL A 67 -8.77 5.52 -2.92
CA VAL A 67 -8.22 5.79 -4.26
C VAL A 67 -8.86 4.94 -5.34
N TYR A 68 -9.54 3.85 -5.01
CA TYR A 68 -10.25 2.98 -5.95
C TYR A 68 -11.08 3.75 -7.00
N PRO A 69 -11.87 4.79 -6.65
CA PRO A 69 -12.64 5.56 -7.64
C PRO A 69 -11.78 6.33 -8.65
N HIS A 70 -10.49 6.54 -8.37
CA HIS A 70 -9.56 7.29 -9.21
C HIS A 70 -8.49 6.40 -9.85
N GLN A 71 -8.21 5.24 -9.25
CA GLN A 71 -7.16 4.31 -9.65
C GLN A 71 -7.38 3.72 -11.06
N PHE A 72 -8.64 3.55 -11.47
CA PHE A 72 -9.01 2.95 -12.76
C PHE A 72 -9.42 3.98 -13.82
N GLY A 73 -9.37 5.28 -13.53
CA GLY A 73 -9.67 6.33 -14.50
C GLY A 73 -11.16 6.57 -14.80
N HIS A 74 -12.08 5.96 -14.04
CA HIS A 74 -13.53 6.16 -14.17
C HIS A 74 -14.09 6.89 -12.93
N GLY A 75 -14.68 8.07 -13.14
CA GLY A 75 -15.23 8.88 -12.05
C GLY A 75 -16.49 8.27 -11.41
N VAL A 76 -16.42 8.07 -10.10
CA VAL A 76 -17.49 7.98 -9.09
C VAL A 76 -18.70 7.07 -9.40
N GLY A 77 -18.78 5.97 -8.65
CA GLY A 77 -20.04 5.44 -8.17
C GLY A 77 -20.02 5.35 -6.64
N PRO A 78 -20.93 6.01 -5.90
CA PRO A 78 -21.08 5.89 -4.44
C PRO A 78 -21.52 4.48 -3.97
N ASP A 79 -21.84 3.58 -4.90
CA ASP A 79 -22.37 2.24 -4.62
C ASP A 79 -21.32 1.19 -4.21
N PHE A 80 -20.04 1.55 -4.18
CA PHE A 80 -18.98 0.62 -3.83
C PHE A 80 -18.96 0.29 -2.32
N ILE A 81 -19.04 1.29 -1.45
CA ILE A 81 -19.05 1.04 0.01
C ILE A 81 -20.33 0.30 0.42
N THR A 82 -21.47 0.60 -0.21
CA THR A 82 -22.74 -0.09 0.05
C THR A 82 -22.71 -1.54 -0.44
N SER A 83 -22.04 -1.85 -1.56
CA SER A 83 -21.87 -3.24 -2.03
C SER A 83 -20.91 -4.08 -1.18
N LEU A 84 -19.92 -3.46 -0.52
CA LEU A 84 -19.01 -4.13 0.44
C LEU A 84 -19.67 -4.55 1.77
N HIS A 85 -20.86 -4.03 2.07
CA HIS A 85 -21.66 -4.43 3.25
C HIS A 85 -22.65 -5.57 2.94
N GLY A 86 -22.71 -6.04 1.69
CA GLY A 86 -23.54 -7.16 1.28
C GLY A 86 -22.99 -8.53 1.75
N ARG A 87 -23.88 -9.50 1.98
CA ARG A 87 -23.54 -10.85 2.50
C ARG A 87 -22.57 -11.68 1.65
N ALA A 88 -22.31 -11.29 0.40
CA ALA A 88 -21.53 -12.10 -0.55
C ALA A 88 -20.07 -11.66 -0.73
N ARG A 89 -19.70 -10.43 -0.35
CA ARG A 89 -18.37 -9.84 -0.61
C ARG A 89 -17.96 -8.87 0.50
N PRO A 90 -17.80 -9.36 1.75
CA PRO A 90 -17.60 -8.50 2.89
C PRO A 90 -16.20 -7.87 2.89
N ILE A 91 -16.11 -6.65 3.43
CA ILE A 91 -14.83 -5.95 3.67
C ILE A 91 -13.83 -6.78 4.52
N SER A 92 -14.34 -7.70 5.35
CA SER A 92 -13.52 -8.64 6.11
C SER A 92 -12.65 -9.52 5.22
N ASP A 93 -13.11 -9.90 4.03
CA ASP A 93 -12.34 -10.76 3.12
C ASP A 93 -11.17 -9.99 2.51
N LEU A 94 -11.36 -8.71 2.19
CA LEU A 94 -10.27 -7.82 1.75
C LEU A 94 -9.26 -7.61 2.87
N PHE A 95 -9.74 -7.34 4.08
CA PHE A 95 -8.88 -7.18 5.23
C PHE A 95 -8.06 -8.45 5.49
N ASN A 96 -8.71 -9.61 5.52
CA ASN A 96 -8.07 -10.91 5.72
C ASN A 96 -7.04 -11.20 4.62
N LEU A 97 -7.38 -10.95 3.36
CA LEU A 97 -6.45 -11.09 2.24
C LEU A 97 -5.24 -10.17 2.42
N THR A 98 -5.47 -8.90 2.75
CA THR A 98 -4.37 -7.94 2.96
C THR A 98 -3.49 -8.38 4.12
N PHE A 99 -4.10 -8.80 5.23
CA PHE A 99 -3.38 -9.26 6.41
C PHE A 99 -2.52 -10.49 6.11
N VAL A 100 -3.09 -11.49 5.43
CA VAL A 100 -2.36 -12.68 4.96
C VAL A 100 -1.19 -12.25 4.08
N MET A 101 -1.40 -11.36 3.11
CA MET A 101 -0.31 -10.86 2.26
C MET A 101 0.76 -10.11 3.06
N SER A 102 0.39 -9.33 4.07
CA SER A 102 1.33 -8.63 4.96
C SER A 102 2.14 -9.55 5.85
N VAL A 103 1.63 -10.74 6.16
CA VAL A 103 2.37 -11.75 6.90
C VAL A 103 3.27 -12.56 5.97
N PHE A 104 2.74 -13.07 4.86
CA PHE A 104 3.44 -14.05 4.02
C PHE A 104 4.37 -13.44 2.98
N LEU A 105 4.06 -12.28 2.39
CA LEU A 105 4.94 -11.68 1.37
C LEU A 105 6.32 -11.30 1.92
N PRO A 106 6.45 -10.74 3.15
CA PRO A 106 7.76 -10.47 3.73
C PRO A 106 8.59 -11.73 4.01
N TRP A 107 7.97 -12.90 4.10
CA TRP A 107 8.68 -14.16 4.32
C TRP A 107 9.35 -14.70 3.05
N LEU A 108 8.98 -14.16 1.88
CA LEU A 108 9.62 -14.54 0.63
C LEU A 108 11.05 -13.96 0.60
N PRO A 109 12.10 -14.78 0.43
CA PRO A 109 13.49 -14.39 0.68
C PRO A 109 13.99 -13.25 -0.21
N VAL A 110 13.40 -13.11 -1.40
CA VAL A 110 13.73 -12.02 -2.34
C VAL A 110 12.87 -10.80 -2.06
N ILE A 111 11.56 -10.95 -1.90
CA ILE A 111 10.60 -9.84 -1.82
C ILE A 111 10.65 -9.16 -0.45
N GLY A 112 10.88 -9.91 0.64
CA GLY A 112 10.92 -9.36 2.00
C GLY A 112 12.02 -8.36 2.26
N ARG A 113 13.09 -8.37 1.44
CA ARG A 113 14.16 -7.37 1.48
C ARG A 113 13.72 -6.02 0.91
N PHE A 114 12.71 -6.00 0.04
CA PHE A 114 12.18 -4.82 -0.62
C PHE A 114 10.77 -4.52 -0.09
N ARG A 115 10.69 -3.94 1.11
CA ARG A 115 9.40 -3.67 1.77
C ARG A 115 8.46 -2.81 0.92
N GLY A 116 8.99 -1.85 0.15
CA GLY A 116 8.22 -1.08 -0.81
C GLY A 116 7.54 -1.96 -1.89
N VAL A 117 8.24 -3.00 -2.37
CA VAL A 117 7.69 -3.94 -3.36
C VAL A 117 6.51 -4.72 -2.76
N VAL A 118 6.62 -5.18 -1.51
CA VAL A 118 5.52 -5.85 -0.79
C VAL A 118 4.26 -4.97 -0.79
N THR A 119 4.40 -3.70 -0.41
CA THR A 119 3.30 -2.73 -0.38
C THR A 119 2.64 -2.58 -1.76
N SER A 120 3.45 -2.43 -2.81
CA SER A 120 2.93 -2.27 -4.18
C SER A 120 2.13 -3.49 -4.64
N VAL A 121 2.60 -4.71 -4.34
CA VAL A 121 1.94 -5.97 -4.67
C VAL A 121 0.62 -6.10 -3.91
N GLN A 122 0.61 -5.78 -2.62
CA GLN A 122 -0.61 -5.79 -1.80
C GLN A 122 -1.68 -4.89 -2.38
N ILE A 123 -1.35 -3.62 -2.61
CA ILE A 123 -2.29 -2.63 -3.12
C ILE A 123 -2.77 -3.02 -4.52
N ALA A 124 -1.88 -3.55 -5.37
CA ALA A 124 -2.24 -4.03 -6.71
C ALA A 124 -3.23 -5.21 -6.66
N VAL A 125 -2.96 -6.23 -5.84
CA VAL A 125 -3.85 -7.39 -5.68
C VAL A 125 -5.20 -6.97 -5.13
N LEU A 126 -5.23 -6.12 -4.10
CA LEU A 126 -6.49 -5.61 -3.55
C LEU A 126 -7.28 -4.81 -4.59
N GLY A 127 -6.61 -3.92 -5.32
CA GLY A 127 -7.23 -3.18 -6.41
C GLY A 127 -7.84 -4.12 -7.47
N ALA A 128 -7.12 -5.17 -7.85
CA ALA A 128 -7.60 -6.17 -8.82
C ALA A 128 -8.80 -6.97 -8.29
N VAL A 129 -8.77 -7.41 -7.03
CA VAL A 129 -9.88 -8.11 -6.38
C VAL A 129 -11.12 -7.22 -6.32
N LEU A 130 -10.95 -5.96 -5.95
CA LEU A 130 -12.05 -5.01 -5.93
C LEU A 130 -12.63 -4.76 -7.32
N LEU A 131 -11.77 -4.65 -8.32
CA LEU A 131 -12.20 -4.48 -9.70
C LEU A 131 -13.01 -5.70 -10.17
N HIS A 132 -12.52 -6.91 -9.87
CA HIS A 132 -13.25 -8.15 -10.14
C HIS A 132 -14.62 -8.17 -9.45
N TRP A 133 -14.69 -7.72 -8.20
CA TRP A 133 -15.96 -7.64 -7.47
C TRP A 133 -16.90 -6.60 -8.08
N ARG A 134 -16.39 -5.49 -8.61
CA ARG A 134 -17.24 -4.47 -9.24
C ARG A 134 -17.74 -4.88 -10.62
N TYR A 135 -16.92 -5.62 -11.37
CA TYR A 135 -17.20 -6.04 -12.74
C TYR A 135 -16.98 -7.56 -12.91
N PRO A 136 -17.78 -8.40 -12.24
CA PRO A 136 -17.55 -9.85 -12.23
C PRO A 136 -17.73 -10.52 -13.60
N SER A 137 -18.49 -9.88 -14.50
CA SER A 137 -18.73 -10.37 -15.85
C SER A 137 -17.74 -9.83 -16.89
N ALA A 138 -16.82 -8.93 -16.49
CA ALA A 138 -15.82 -8.39 -17.40
C ALA A 138 -14.65 -9.39 -17.56
N SER A 139 -14.24 -9.62 -18.80
CA SER A 139 -13.07 -10.44 -19.11
C SER A 139 -11.80 -9.62 -18.95
N ILE A 140 -11.34 -9.46 -17.70
CA ILE A 140 -10.15 -8.67 -17.36
C ILE A 140 -8.93 -9.57 -17.30
N GLU A 141 -7.88 -9.21 -18.03
CA GLU A 141 -6.55 -9.78 -17.88
C GLU A 141 -5.85 -9.11 -16.69
N TYR A 142 -5.78 -9.84 -15.58
CA TYR A 142 -5.12 -9.36 -14.36
C TYR A 142 -3.59 -9.42 -14.44
N PHE A 143 -3.03 -10.27 -15.30
CA PHE A 143 -1.60 -10.37 -15.51
C PHE A 143 -1.20 -9.55 -16.73
N PRO A 144 -0.45 -8.45 -16.55
CA PRO A 144 -0.03 -7.62 -17.67
C PRO A 144 0.98 -8.38 -18.55
N PRO A 145 1.18 -7.94 -19.81
CA PRO A 145 2.22 -8.48 -20.67
C PRO A 145 3.59 -8.47 -19.99
N ALA A 146 4.43 -9.46 -20.30
CA ALA A 146 5.73 -9.64 -19.65
C ALA A 146 6.61 -8.38 -19.65
N SER A 147 6.56 -7.59 -20.72
CA SER A 147 7.27 -6.31 -20.84
C SER A 147 6.79 -5.27 -19.81
N MET A 148 5.48 -5.17 -19.59
CA MET A 148 4.90 -4.30 -18.58
C MET A 148 5.19 -4.81 -17.17
N LEU A 149 5.10 -6.12 -16.93
CA LEU A 149 5.44 -6.72 -15.65
C LEU A 149 6.89 -6.43 -15.26
N ALA A 150 7.84 -6.63 -16.17
CA ALA A 150 9.24 -6.29 -15.96
C ALA A 150 9.43 -4.80 -15.65
N GLY A 151 8.69 -3.92 -16.35
CA GLY A 151 8.67 -2.49 -16.08
C GLY A 151 8.12 -2.11 -14.70
N LEU A 152 7.07 -2.80 -14.23
CA LEU A 152 6.51 -2.58 -12.88
C LEU A 152 7.48 -3.02 -11.79
N VAL A 153 8.14 -4.18 -11.98
CA VAL A 153 9.16 -4.68 -11.04
C VAL A 153 10.35 -3.73 -10.99
N ALA A 154 10.89 -3.33 -12.15
CA ALA A 154 12.01 -2.38 -12.21
C ALA A 154 11.66 -1.03 -11.58
N LEU A 155 10.46 -0.50 -11.85
CA LEU A 155 9.98 0.74 -11.24
C LEU A 155 9.84 0.60 -9.73
N SER A 156 9.25 -0.49 -9.24
CA SER A 156 9.03 -0.72 -7.81
C SER A 156 10.35 -0.84 -7.05
N VAL A 157 11.31 -1.61 -7.58
CA VAL A 157 12.66 -1.72 -6.97
C VAL A 157 13.37 -0.37 -7.01
N GLY A 158 13.36 0.33 -8.13
CA GLY A 158 14.01 1.63 -8.27
C GLY A 158 13.46 2.68 -7.29
N LEU A 159 12.14 2.73 -7.12
CA LEU A 159 11.49 3.63 -6.17
C LEU A 159 11.81 3.27 -4.72
N HIS A 160 11.92 1.98 -4.39
CA HIS A 160 12.32 1.55 -3.06
C HIS A 160 13.76 1.98 -2.72
N LEU A 161 14.68 1.80 -3.67
CA LEU A 161 16.07 2.27 -3.50
C LEU A 161 16.13 3.79 -3.34
N LEU A 162 15.34 4.53 -4.12
CA LEU A 162 15.24 5.98 -4.02
C LEU A 162 14.65 6.43 -2.68
N ALA A 163 13.65 5.71 -2.16
CA ALA A 163 13.09 5.96 -0.83
C ALA A 163 14.16 5.78 0.25
N GLY A 164 14.94 4.69 0.17
CA GLY A 164 16.06 4.40 1.07
C GLY A 164 17.06 5.55 1.13
N GLU A 165 17.65 5.89 -0.02
CA GLU A 165 18.66 6.95 -0.13
C GLU A 165 18.13 8.32 0.37
N PHE A 166 16.91 8.67 -0.01
CA PHE A 166 16.32 9.94 0.43
C PHE A 166 16.06 9.94 1.93
N SER A 167 15.53 8.84 2.47
CA SER A 167 15.21 8.70 3.89
C SER A 167 16.46 8.73 4.76
N GLU A 168 17.58 8.15 4.31
CA GLU A 168 18.85 8.19 5.02
C GLU A 168 19.38 9.63 5.08
N ARG A 169 19.44 10.32 3.93
CA ARG A 169 19.91 11.72 3.88
C ARG A 169 19.02 12.67 4.66
N ALA A 170 17.71 12.51 4.58
CA ALA A 170 16.75 13.32 5.33
C ALA A 170 16.82 13.01 6.82
N GLY A 171 16.94 11.73 7.18
CA GLY A 171 17.09 11.24 8.55
C GLY A 171 18.32 11.84 9.23
N LEU A 172 19.50 11.72 8.61
CA LEU A 172 20.74 12.27 9.15
C LEU A 172 20.67 13.78 9.41
N ARG A 173 19.98 14.53 8.53
CA ARG A 173 19.78 15.98 8.73
C ARG A 173 18.84 16.27 9.90
N LEU A 174 17.75 15.52 10.02
CA LEU A 174 16.78 15.71 11.11
C LEU A 174 17.35 15.27 12.46
N ASP A 175 18.06 14.14 12.49
CA ASP A 175 18.79 13.64 13.66
C ASP A 175 19.76 14.73 14.17
N ALA A 176 20.53 15.36 13.26
CA ALA A 176 21.46 16.44 13.61
C ALA A 176 20.76 17.74 14.06
N MET A 177 19.62 18.10 13.48
CA MET A 177 18.89 19.33 13.83
C MET A 177 18.09 19.21 15.13
N LEU A 178 17.62 18.00 15.46
CA LEU A 178 16.73 17.75 16.59
C LEU A 178 17.42 17.04 17.76
N GLU A 179 18.71 16.72 17.64
CA GLU A 179 19.47 15.95 18.63
C GLU A 179 18.78 14.62 19.00
N THR A 180 18.32 13.91 17.97
CA THR A 180 17.60 12.63 18.09
C THR A 180 18.22 11.57 17.18
N GLU A 181 17.78 10.32 17.30
CA GLU A 181 18.25 9.23 16.46
C GLU A 181 17.07 8.49 15.81
N GLY A 182 17.29 7.97 14.60
CA GLY A 182 16.39 7.00 13.98
C GLY A 182 15.31 7.61 13.07
N TRP A 183 15.38 8.90 12.74
CA TRP A 183 14.44 9.54 11.82
C TRP A 183 14.45 8.91 10.43
N GLY A 184 15.59 8.39 9.96
CA GLY A 184 15.68 7.71 8.66
C GLY A 184 14.70 6.54 8.53
N ASN A 185 14.63 5.68 9.56
CA ASN A 185 13.71 4.53 9.58
C ASN A 185 12.23 4.97 9.63
N LEU A 186 11.94 6.06 10.36
CA LEU A 186 10.59 6.61 10.48
C LEU A 186 10.10 7.21 9.15
N ILE A 187 11.00 7.77 8.34
CA ILE A 187 10.69 8.42 7.07
C ILE A 187 10.62 7.41 5.92
N GLN A 188 11.45 6.37 5.94
CA GLN A 188 11.55 5.42 4.84
C GLN A 188 10.22 4.75 4.52
N ALA A 189 9.52 4.22 5.53
CA ALA A 189 8.27 3.49 5.33
C ALA A 189 7.12 4.33 4.73
N PRO A 190 6.80 5.54 5.24
CA PRO A 190 5.80 6.40 4.59
C PRO A 190 6.23 6.88 3.21
N LEU A 191 7.53 7.13 3.00
CA LEU A 191 8.04 7.51 1.69
C LEU A 191 7.95 6.36 0.67
N ASP A 192 8.29 5.14 1.08
CA ASP A 192 8.09 3.92 0.31
C ASP A 192 6.62 3.81 -0.10
N PHE A 193 5.70 3.92 0.85
CA PHE A 193 4.27 3.86 0.58
C PHE A 193 3.83 4.90 -0.48
N LEU A 194 4.28 6.14 -0.31
CA LEU A 194 4.01 7.24 -1.24
C LEU A 194 4.59 6.97 -2.63
N LEU A 195 5.86 6.59 -2.74
CA LEU A 195 6.48 6.38 -4.05
C LEU A 195 5.88 5.18 -4.78
N GLN A 196 5.59 4.10 -4.07
CA GLN A 196 4.99 2.89 -4.64
C GLN A 196 3.58 3.11 -5.19
N GLY A 197 2.91 4.20 -4.81
CA GLY A 197 1.69 4.63 -5.47
C GLY A 197 1.85 4.83 -6.98
N ALA A 198 3.03 5.18 -7.50
CA ALA A 198 3.24 5.27 -8.95
C ALA A 198 3.12 3.92 -9.66
N VAL A 199 3.63 2.84 -9.04
CA VAL A 199 3.53 1.46 -9.56
C VAL A 199 2.07 1.03 -9.58
N VAL A 200 1.38 1.27 -8.47
CA VAL A 200 -0.04 0.98 -8.29
C VAL A 200 -0.89 1.71 -9.32
N LEU A 201 -0.60 2.98 -9.59
CA LEU A 201 -1.32 3.77 -10.58
C LEU A 201 -1.13 3.20 -11.98
N ARG A 202 0.11 2.87 -12.34
CA ARG A 202 0.43 2.30 -13.66
C ARG A 202 -0.31 0.99 -13.89
N TYR A 203 -0.35 0.11 -12.89
CA TYR A 203 -1.11 -1.13 -12.94
C TYR A 203 -2.63 -0.88 -12.97
N GLY A 204 -3.12 0.03 -12.14
CA GLY A 204 -4.53 0.43 -12.09
C GLY A 204 -5.06 0.95 -13.43
N LEU A 205 -4.27 1.79 -14.12
CA LEU A 205 -4.62 2.28 -15.46
C LEU A 205 -4.64 1.18 -16.52
N TYR A 206 -3.75 0.18 -16.40
CA TYR A 206 -3.80 -1.00 -17.28
C TYR A 206 -5.08 -1.80 -17.08
N LEU A 207 -5.49 -2.01 -15.83
CA LEU A 207 -6.75 -2.69 -15.54
C LEU A 207 -7.96 -1.85 -15.98
N GLY A 208 -7.94 -0.54 -15.72
CA GLY A 208 -9.02 0.37 -16.09
C GLY A 208 -9.22 0.49 -17.60
N GLY A 209 -8.14 0.46 -18.39
CA GLY A 209 -8.22 0.50 -19.85
C GLY A 209 -8.85 -0.73 -20.50
N GLN A 210 -9.17 -1.78 -19.73
CA GLN A 210 -9.87 -2.98 -20.19
C GLN A 210 -11.37 -2.95 -19.88
N LEU A 211 -11.83 -1.94 -19.13
CA LEU A 211 -13.24 -1.82 -18.81
C LEU A 211 -14.03 -1.36 -20.03
N PRO A 212 -15.26 -1.86 -20.22
CA PRO A 212 -16.16 -1.29 -21.21
C PRO A 212 -16.49 0.16 -20.84
N ASP A 213 -16.54 1.03 -21.85
CA ASP A 213 -16.91 2.46 -21.72
C ASP A 213 -18.31 2.66 -21.08
#